data_AF-A0AAD5D894-F1
#
_entry.id   AF-A0AAD5D894-F1
#
_cell.length_a   1.000
_cell.length_b   1.000
_cell.length_c   1.000
_cell.angle_alpha   90.00
_cell.angle_beta   90.00
_cell.angle_gamma   90.00
#
_symmetry.space_group_name_H-M   'P 1'
#
loop_
_entity.id
_entity.type
_entity.pdbx_description
1 polymer ?
#
loop_
_entity_poly.entity_id
_entity_poly.type
_entity_poly.pdbx_seq_one_letter_code
_entity_poly.pdbx_strand_id
1 'polypeptide(L)'
;MAVSVAKLCKPIHMFSPLFIRFSSPVHTISSQQLLEQSIKSAVEAKSYRQIADILNASKETSQAANPFSFLSSFHQEDRTKIIDEILQSFIPLRPRNHAQRAYTYLLSFTLQGPDPLPLSLAILQRTLRSGCTPVPQTHLLLSSVWIHQRKKFGHTVASMLLQMHSIGYKPDGGVCNYLISSLCKVDQYEEAVQVLRSMGGAGCVPDLDSFGSVIGLLCHLRKTKNIEELMKEMVSKFRLSPRKELVVTVLKSMRANKDAHKAVEMIIFLEEMDIQIGFESYELVVETCLESNLFVLAGKVVMRMTNKGFIPYIKVRQKVFDGLAAVGELEFAYILKKKFTELNS
;
A
#
# COMPACT_ATOMS: atom_id res chain seq x y z
N MET A 1 26.87 -32.41 5.00
CA MET A 1 27.17 -31.02 5.40
C MET A 1 26.19 -30.11 4.70
N ALA A 2 25.12 -29.69 5.39
CA ALA A 2 24.12 -28.77 4.86
C ALA A 2 23.90 -27.70 5.94
N VAL A 3 24.25 -26.46 5.63
CA VAL A 3 24.13 -25.32 6.53
C VAL A 3 23.15 -24.33 5.92
N SER A 4 22.13 -24.03 6.73
CA SER A 4 21.39 -22.76 6.85
C SER A 4 20.34 -22.39 5.81
N VAL A 5 19.07 -22.46 6.26
CA VAL A 5 18.04 -21.47 5.91
C VAL A 5 17.28 -21.12 7.20
N ALA A 6 17.70 -20.05 7.86
CA ALA A 6 16.91 -19.35 8.88
C ALA A 6 17.41 -17.92 9.03
N LYS A 7 16.82 -16.97 8.29
CA LYS A 7 17.00 -15.54 8.57
C LYS A 7 15.68 -14.79 8.39
N LEU A 8 15.35 -14.09 9.48
CA LEU A 8 14.62 -12.81 9.57
C LEU A 8 13.10 -12.85 9.79
N CYS A 9 12.73 -13.23 11.01
CA CYS A 9 11.72 -12.48 11.78
C CYS A 9 12.38 -12.03 13.08
N LYS A 10 12.79 -10.76 13.16
CA LYS A 10 13.09 -10.09 14.45
C LYS A 10 12.04 -8.99 14.65
N PRO A 11 11.31 -8.98 15.78
CA PRO A 11 10.57 -7.80 16.19
C PRO A 11 11.58 -6.74 16.63
N ILE A 12 11.35 -5.49 16.20
CA ILE A 12 12.10 -4.33 16.67
C ILE A 12 11.67 -4.08 18.12
N HIS A 13 12.37 -4.70 19.07
CA HIS A 13 12.43 -4.24 20.46
C HIS A 13 13.74 -3.47 20.61
N MET A 14 13.67 -2.15 20.52
CA MET A 14 14.67 -1.26 21.11
C MET A 14 13.92 -0.30 22.00
N PHE A 15 13.96 -0.54 23.31
CA PHE A 15 14.11 0.46 24.37
C PHE A 15 14.34 -0.31 25.68
N SER A 16 15.60 -0.37 26.12
CA SER A 16 15.98 -0.83 27.45
C SER A 16 15.85 0.32 28.46
N PRO A 17 15.23 0.14 29.64
CA PRO A 17 15.31 1.09 30.73
C PRO A 17 16.38 0.64 31.72
N LEU A 18 17.40 1.46 32.01
CA LEU A 18 18.31 1.19 33.12
C LEU A 18 18.58 2.46 33.96
N PHE A 19 18.02 2.38 35.18
CA PHE A 19 18.48 2.84 36.49
C PHE A 19 18.38 4.32 36.95
N ILE A 20 17.32 4.54 37.77
CA ILE A 20 17.32 4.98 39.18
C ILE A 20 18.34 6.05 39.63
N ARG A 21 17.81 7.18 40.13
CA ARG A 21 18.33 7.84 41.35
C ARG A 21 17.18 8.26 42.28
N PHE A 22 17.37 7.96 43.56
CA PHE A 22 16.44 8.11 44.69
C PHE A 22 16.14 9.57 45.06
N SER A 23 14.90 9.86 45.50
CA SER A 23 14.58 10.81 46.59
C SER A 23 13.11 10.71 47.06
N SER A 24 12.95 10.38 48.36
CA SER A 24 11.79 10.55 49.29
C SER A 24 10.37 10.04 48.94
N PRO A 25 9.65 9.41 49.90
CA PRO A 25 8.28 8.93 49.71
C PRO A 25 7.28 10.05 50.03
N VAL A 26 6.96 10.85 49.02
CA VAL A 26 5.67 11.55 48.97
C VAL A 26 4.99 10.98 47.72
N HIS A 27 3.86 10.30 47.89
CA HIS A 27 3.06 9.81 46.77
C HIS A 27 2.44 11.00 46.02
N THR A 28 3.26 11.75 45.28
CA THR A 28 2.79 12.63 44.21
C THR A 28 2.27 11.74 43.10
N ILE A 29 0.96 11.50 43.12
CA ILE A 29 0.23 10.85 42.03
C ILE A 29 0.58 11.62 40.76
N SER A 30 1.05 10.91 39.73
CA SER A 30 1.35 11.52 38.43
C SER A 30 0.08 12.19 37.88
N SER A 31 0.19 13.35 37.23
CA SER A 31 -0.96 14.05 36.62
C SER A 31 -1.81 13.13 35.72
N GLN A 32 -1.17 12.14 35.10
CA GLN A 32 -1.79 11.12 34.25
C GLN A 32 -2.69 10.16 35.02
N GLN A 33 -2.24 9.72 36.20
CA GLN A 33 -3.02 8.84 37.08
C GLN A 33 -4.25 9.57 37.63
N LEU A 34 -4.13 10.88 37.89
CA LEU A 34 -5.27 11.72 38.29
C LEU A 34 -6.29 11.87 37.15
N LEU A 35 -5.84 12.01 35.90
CA LEU A 35 -6.72 12.10 34.74
C LEU A 35 -7.49 10.79 34.52
N GLU A 36 -6.81 9.64 34.55
CA GLU A 36 -7.43 8.32 34.45
C GLU A 36 -8.44 8.07 35.58
N GLN A 37 -8.08 8.40 36.84
CA GLN A 37 -8.99 8.29 37.98
C GLN A 37 -10.23 9.18 37.86
N SER A 38 -10.06 10.42 37.39
CA SER A 38 -11.18 11.35 37.19
C SER A 38 -12.15 10.83 36.13
N ILE A 39 -11.64 10.31 35.01
CA ILE A 39 -12.47 9.72 33.94
C ILE A 39 -13.14 8.44 34.43
N LYS A 40 -12.43 7.59 35.17
CA LYS A 40 -13.00 6.39 35.79
C LYS A 40 -14.16 6.74 36.73
N SER A 41 -14.00 7.74 37.60
CA SER A 41 -15.07 8.20 38.50
C SER A 41 -16.29 8.72 37.74
N ALA A 42 -16.09 9.45 36.63
CA ALA A 42 -17.17 9.94 35.79
C ALA A 42 -17.92 8.77 35.09
N VAL A 43 -17.20 7.72 34.68
CA VAL A 43 -17.80 6.50 34.09
C VAL A 43 -18.62 5.73 35.13
N GLU A 44 -18.09 5.55 36.34
CA GLU A 44 -18.79 4.88 37.46
C GLU A 44 -20.05 5.65 37.88
N ALA A 45 -19.98 6.99 37.89
CA ALA A 45 -21.10 7.87 38.18
C ALA A 45 -22.05 8.09 36.99
N LYS A 46 -21.85 7.41 35.85
CA LYS A 46 -22.60 7.60 34.59
C LYS A 46 -22.69 9.06 34.11
N SER A 47 -21.73 9.89 34.52
CA SER A 47 -21.66 11.32 34.22
C SER A 47 -20.83 11.57 32.96
N TYR A 48 -21.17 10.85 31.87
CA TYR A 48 -20.35 10.78 30.66
C TYR A 48 -20.08 12.12 29.97
N ARG A 49 -21.00 13.09 30.09
CA ARG A 49 -20.81 14.44 29.50
C ARG A 49 -19.58 15.17 30.07
N GLN A 50 -19.29 14.97 31.36
CA GLN A 50 -18.17 15.61 32.05
C GLN A 50 -16.81 15.13 31.52
N ILE A 51 -16.75 13.94 30.88
CA ILE A 51 -15.51 13.39 30.31
C ILE A 51 -14.90 14.34 29.28
N ALA A 52 -15.74 15.00 28.46
CA ALA A 52 -15.24 15.98 27.48
C ALA A 52 -14.62 17.20 28.18
N ASP A 53 -15.23 17.70 29.25
CA ASP A 53 -14.75 18.85 30.01
C ASP A 53 -13.43 18.52 30.73
N ILE A 54 -13.35 17.35 31.37
CA ILE A 54 -12.15 16.84 32.05
C ILE A 54 -10.99 16.73 31.06
N LEU A 55 -11.24 16.15 29.87
CA LEU A 55 -10.22 16.00 28.83
C LEU A 55 -9.81 17.32 28.20
N ASN A 56 -10.70 18.31 28.09
CA ASN A 56 -10.35 19.63 27.55
C ASN A 56 -9.56 20.47 28.55
N ALA A 57 -9.81 20.30 29.85
CA ALA A 57 -9.06 20.98 30.92
C ALA A 57 -7.64 20.44 31.12
N SER A 58 -7.34 19.23 30.64
CA SER A 58 -6.02 18.62 30.81
C SER A 58 -4.98 19.25 29.87
N LYS A 59 -3.80 19.59 30.40
CA LYS A 59 -2.67 20.13 29.61
C LYS A 59 -1.81 19.05 28.94
N GLU A 60 -2.16 17.78 29.11
CA GLU A 60 -1.34 16.66 28.66
C GLU A 60 -1.36 16.51 27.14
N THR A 61 -0.17 16.36 26.54
CA THR A 61 0.01 16.08 25.13
C THR A 61 -0.11 14.57 24.84
N SER A 62 -0.41 14.23 23.59
CA SER A 62 -0.79 12.90 23.08
C SER A 62 0.27 11.78 23.20
N GLN A 63 1.36 11.98 23.95
CA GLN A 63 2.40 10.98 24.22
C GLN A 63 2.22 10.24 25.57
N ALA A 64 1.18 10.58 26.34
CA ALA A 64 0.84 9.96 27.61
C ALA A 64 0.15 8.58 27.46
N ALA A 65 0.12 7.80 28.56
CA ALA A 65 -0.71 6.60 28.68
C ALA A 65 -2.18 6.95 28.38
N ASN A 66 -2.90 6.04 27.71
CA ASN A 66 -4.28 6.31 27.32
C ASN A 66 -5.18 6.39 28.56
N PRO A 67 -5.91 7.49 28.80
CA PRO A 67 -6.73 7.65 30.01
C PRO A 67 -7.93 6.71 30.08
N PHE A 68 -8.26 6.00 29.00
CA PHE A 68 -9.28 4.95 28.97
C PHE A 68 -8.68 3.55 29.21
N SER A 69 -7.40 3.42 29.57
CA SER A 69 -6.76 2.11 29.82
C SER A 69 -7.52 1.25 30.82
N PHE A 70 -8.06 1.84 31.89
CA PHE A 70 -8.88 1.13 32.88
C PHE A 70 -10.07 0.37 32.26
N LEU A 71 -10.58 0.76 31.08
CA LEU A 71 -11.65 0.02 30.41
C LEU A 71 -11.23 -1.41 30.02
N SER A 72 -9.94 -1.73 29.99
CA SER A 72 -9.46 -3.09 29.74
C SER A 72 -9.78 -4.07 30.88
N SER A 73 -10.09 -3.59 32.09
CA SER A 73 -10.46 -4.46 33.22
C SER A 73 -11.90 -4.98 33.15
N PHE A 74 -12.74 -4.38 32.31
CA PHE A 74 -14.15 -4.77 32.14
C PHE A 74 -14.30 -5.90 31.12
N HIS A 75 -15.36 -6.68 31.27
CA HIS A 75 -15.76 -7.64 30.25
C HIS A 75 -16.10 -6.94 28.93
N GLN A 76 -15.97 -7.67 27.81
CA GLN A 76 -16.14 -7.09 26.46
C GLN A 76 -17.52 -6.46 26.24
N GLU A 77 -18.58 -7.08 26.77
CA GLU A 77 -19.96 -6.59 26.66
C GLU A 77 -20.14 -5.27 27.42
N ASP A 78 -19.69 -5.23 28.69
CA ASP A 78 -19.75 -4.03 29.53
C ASP A 78 -18.94 -2.89 28.93
N ARG A 79 -17.74 -3.18 28.43
CA ARG A 79 -16.89 -2.19 27.76
C ARG A 79 -17.57 -1.59 26.53
N THR A 80 -18.23 -2.42 25.73
CA THR A 80 -18.96 -1.97 24.53
C THR A 80 -20.14 -1.09 24.93
N LYS A 81 -20.89 -1.49 25.96
CA LYS A 81 -22.02 -0.73 26.49
C LYS A 81 -21.59 0.63 27.06
N ILE A 82 -20.54 0.66 27.87
CA ILE A 82 -19.99 1.91 28.43
C ILE A 82 -19.60 2.87 27.30
N ILE A 83 -18.90 2.37 26.28
CA ILE A 83 -18.47 3.21 25.16
C ILE A 83 -19.67 3.72 24.36
N ASP A 84 -20.68 2.90 24.10
CA ASP A 84 -21.90 3.36 23.45
C ASP A 84 -22.60 4.46 24.28
N GLU A 85 -22.78 4.27 25.58
CA GLU A 85 -23.36 5.28 26.48
C GLU A 85 -22.56 6.60 26.47
N ILE A 86 -21.22 6.53 26.42
CA ILE A 86 -20.35 7.70 26.24
C ILE A 86 -20.65 8.39 24.88
N LEU A 87 -20.65 7.64 23.78
CA LEU A 87 -20.86 8.18 22.43
C LEU A 87 -22.25 8.83 22.26
N GLN A 88 -23.28 8.26 22.89
CA GLN A 88 -24.65 8.80 22.95
C GLN A 88 -24.68 10.10 23.76
N SER A 89 -23.99 10.15 24.91
CA SER A 89 -23.93 11.34 25.76
C SER A 89 -23.31 12.56 25.06
N PHE A 90 -22.47 12.32 24.05
CA PHE A 90 -21.81 13.35 23.26
C PHE A 90 -22.66 13.94 22.12
N ILE A 91 -23.81 13.34 21.78
CA ILE A 91 -24.76 13.85 20.75
C ILE A 91 -25.21 15.29 20.99
N PRO A 92 -25.73 15.64 22.19
CA PRO A 92 -26.22 16.99 22.44
C PRO A 92 -25.12 18.03 22.66
N LEU A 93 -23.84 17.63 22.76
CA LEU A 93 -22.76 18.56 23.13
C LEU A 93 -22.50 19.61 22.04
N ARG A 94 -22.23 20.84 22.51
CA ARG A 94 -21.87 21.99 21.71
C ARG A 94 -20.68 22.71 22.36
N PRO A 95 -19.69 23.19 21.59
CA PRO A 95 -19.57 23.08 20.12
C PRO A 95 -19.35 21.63 19.65
N ARG A 96 -19.56 21.37 18.36
CA ARG A 96 -19.50 20.01 17.78
C ARG A 96 -18.14 19.31 18.00
N ASN A 97 -17.07 20.08 18.10
CA ASN A 97 -15.71 19.62 18.38
C ASN A 97 -15.40 19.42 19.89
N HIS A 98 -16.33 19.71 20.79
CA HIS A 98 -16.09 19.65 22.24
C HIS A 98 -15.59 18.27 22.71
N ALA A 99 -16.08 17.20 22.09
CA ALA A 99 -15.70 15.82 22.41
C ALA A 99 -14.51 15.28 21.57
N GLN A 100 -13.81 16.12 20.80
CA GLN A 100 -12.76 15.67 19.87
C GLN A 100 -11.65 14.87 20.58
N ARG A 101 -11.16 15.34 21.73
CA ARG A 101 -10.12 14.62 22.50
C ARG A 101 -10.62 13.26 22.99
N ALA A 102 -11.87 13.20 23.44
CA ALA A 102 -12.49 11.95 23.89
C ALA A 102 -12.55 10.92 22.74
N TYR A 103 -12.98 11.34 21.54
CA TYR A 103 -12.95 10.48 20.35
C TYR A 103 -11.54 9.99 20.02
N THR A 104 -10.53 10.87 20.08
CA THR A 104 -9.13 10.49 19.80
C THR A 104 -8.61 9.43 20.76
N TYR A 105 -8.82 9.60 22.07
CA TYR A 105 -8.35 8.62 23.06
C TYR A 105 -9.15 7.31 23.03
N LEU A 106 -10.46 7.37 22.79
CA LEU A 106 -11.27 6.16 22.61
C LEU A 106 -10.85 5.38 21.35
N LEU A 107 -10.56 6.07 20.24
CA LEU A 107 -10.04 5.44 19.03
C LEU A 107 -8.68 4.77 19.27
N SER A 108 -7.72 5.45 19.90
CA SER A 108 -6.41 4.85 20.17
C SER A 108 -6.49 3.68 21.16
N PHE A 109 -7.38 3.75 22.16
CA PHE A 109 -7.62 2.65 23.10
C PHE A 109 -8.19 1.43 22.39
N THR A 110 -9.27 1.62 21.61
CA THR A 110 -9.96 0.51 20.95
C THR A 110 -9.11 -0.13 19.85
N LEU A 111 -8.33 0.66 19.11
CA LEU A 111 -7.42 0.15 18.08
C LEU A 111 -6.27 -0.70 18.64
N GLN A 112 -5.88 -0.49 19.90
CA GLN A 112 -4.85 -1.29 20.58
C GLN A 112 -5.42 -2.53 21.28
N GLY A 113 -6.75 -2.72 21.27
CA GLY A 113 -7.43 -3.84 21.92
C GLY A 113 -7.30 -5.20 21.21
N PRO A 114 -7.86 -6.27 21.80
CA PRO A 114 -7.81 -7.63 21.21
C PRO A 114 -8.78 -7.84 20.03
N ASP A 115 -9.85 -7.04 19.97
CA ASP A 115 -10.84 -7.01 18.88
C ASP A 115 -11.20 -5.56 18.48
N PRO A 116 -10.30 -4.85 17.79
CA PRO A 116 -10.42 -3.43 17.51
C PRO A 116 -11.56 -3.00 16.58
N LEU A 117 -12.00 -3.80 15.60
CA LEU A 117 -12.75 -3.25 14.46
C LEU A 117 -14.20 -2.84 14.71
N PRO A 118 -15.07 -3.66 15.34
CA PRO A 118 -16.48 -3.27 15.48
C PRO A 118 -16.64 -1.95 16.24
N LEU A 119 -15.86 -1.80 17.32
CA LEU A 119 -15.95 -0.67 18.22
C LEU A 119 -15.21 0.57 17.69
N SER A 120 -14.00 0.40 17.12
CA SER A 120 -13.27 1.53 16.52
C SER A 120 -14.00 2.13 15.33
N LEU A 121 -14.68 1.31 14.50
CA LEU A 121 -15.49 1.79 13.39
C LEU A 121 -16.72 2.57 13.87
N ALA A 122 -17.38 2.13 14.94
CA ALA A 122 -18.51 2.86 15.54
C ALA A 122 -18.07 4.23 16.10
N ILE A 123 -16.93 4.29 16.79
CA ILE A 123 -16.37 5.55 17.29
C ILE A 123 -15.97 6.45 16.12
N LEU A 124 -15.37 5.90 15.06
CA LEU A 124 -14.97 6.64 13.87
C LEU A 124 -16.18 7.25 13.16
N GLN A 125 -17.24 6.47 12.96
CA GLN A 125 -18.51 6.93 12.39
C GLN A 125 -19.11 8.07 13.23
N ARG A 126 -19.08 7.94 14.56
CA ARG A 126 -19.57 8.98 15.46
C ARG A 126 -18.74 10.26 15.36
N THR A 127 -17.42 10.13 15.29
CA THR A 127 -16.47 11.25 15.13
C THR A 127 -16.74 12.04 13.85
N LEU A 128 -17.01 11.34 12.74
CA LEU A 128 -17.33 11.99 11.47
C LEU A 128 -18.71 12.67 11.50
N ARG A 129 -19.72 12.03 12.11
CA ARG A 129 -21.07 12.60 12.25
C ARG A 129 -21.11 13.84 13.15
N SER A 130 -20.20 13.97 14.11
CA SER A 130 -20.06 15.21 14.88
C SER A 130 -19.37 16.32 14.09
N GLY A 131 -18.77 16.03 12.92
CA GLY A 131 -18.02 17.00 12.12
C GLY A 131 -16.55 17.12 12.54
N CYS A 132 -16.07 16.22 13.41
CA CYS A 132 -14.65 16.13 13.76
C CYS A 132 -13.89 15.31 12.72
N THR A 133 -12.66 15.70 12.44
CA THR A 133 -11.73 14.91 11.63
C THR A 133 -10.87 14.02 12.54
N PRO A 134 -10.76 12.72 12.28
CA PRO A 134 -9.82 11.84 12.98
C PRO A 134 -8.39 12.37 12.85
N VAL A 135 -7.55 12.11 13.85
CA VAL A 135 -6.15 12.54 13.80
C VAL A 135 -5.37 11.66 12.81
N PRO A 136 -4.34 12.17 12.11
CA PRO A 136 -3.57 11.40 11.13
C PRO A 136 -3.02 10.07 11.67
N GLN A 137 -2.65 10.02 12.96
CA GLN A 137 -2.18 8.79 13.61
C GLN A 137 -3.25 7.67 13.62
N THR A 138 -4.54 8.01 13.63
CA THR A 138 -5.65 7.05 13.54
C THR A 138 -5.59 6.29 12.22
N HIS A 139 -5.21 6.94 11.12
CA HIS A 139 -5.10 6.31 9.80
C HIS A 139 -4.02 5.21 9.80
N LEU A 140 -2.85 5.51 10.39
CA LEU A 140 -1.75 4.55 10.50
C LEU A 140 -2.12 3.37 11.40
N LEU A 141 -2.68 3.64 12.58
CA LEU A 141 -3.10 2.59 13.52
C LEU A 141 -4.21 1.70 12.93
N LEU A 142 -5.19 2.27 12.24
CA LEU A 142 -6.22 1.51 11.54
C LEU A 142 -5.60 0.61 10.48
N SER A 143 -4.69 1.15 9.68
CA SER A 143 -4.06 0.38 8.60
C SER A 143 -3.22 -0.79 9.12
N SER A 144 -2.48 -0.62 10.23
CA SER A 144 -1.73 -1.70 10.85
C SER A 144 -2.66 -2.76 11.45
N VAL A 145 -3.72 -2.34 12.15
CA VAL A 145 -4.75 -3.24 12.70
C VAL A 145 -5.35 -4.11 11.60
N TRP A 146 -5.72 -3.57 10.45
CA TRP A 146 -6.30 -4.36 9.35
C TRP A 146 -5.34 -5.43 8.84
N ILE A 147 -4.07 -5.08 8.64
CA ILE A 147 -3.05 -6.02 8.19
C ILE A 147 -2.88 -7.16 9.20
N HIS A 148 -2.94 -6.86 10.50
CA HIS A 148 -2.85 -7.87 11.55
C HIS A 148 -4.11 -8.73 11.66
N GLN A 149 -5.29 -8.14 11.47
CA GLN A 149 -6.56 -8.81 11.66
C GLN A 149 -7.06 -9.64 10.47
N ARG A 150 -6.49 -9.47 9.27
CA ARG A 150 -6.83 -10.28 8.08
C ARG A 150 -6.83 -11.79 8.35
N LYS A 151 -5.92 -12.27 9.20
CA LYS A 151 -5.79 -13.71 9.53
C LYS A 151 -6.87 -14.21 10.49
N LYS A 152 -7.45 -13.32 11.30
CA LYS A 152 -8.34 -13.70 12.41
C LYS A 152 -9.81 -13.75 12.01
N PHE A 153 -10.22 -12.96 11.01
CA PHE A 153 -11.65 -12.80 10.68
C PHE A 153 -12.05 -13.27 9.28
N GLY A 154 -11.11 -13.75 8.44
CA GLY A 154 -11.41 -14.13 7.06
C GLY A 154 -11.90 -12.99 6.16
N HIS A 155 -11.90 -11.76 6.68
CA HIS A 155 -12.21 -10.54 5.94
C HIS A 155 -10.96 -10.02 5.25
N THR A 156 -11.11 -9.65 3.98
CA THR A 156 -10.03 -9.05 3.18
C THR A 156 -9.89 -7.58 3.53
N VAL A 157 -8.67 -7.03 3.43
CA VAL A 157 -8.41 -5.59 3.63
C VAL A 157 -9.29 -4.74 2.70
N ALA A 158 -9.59 -5.23 1.50
CA ALA A 158 -10.50 -4.58 0.56
C ALA A 158 -11.94 -4.45 1.08
N SER A 159 -12.49 -5.49 1.71
CA SER A 159 -13.84 -5.43 2.29
C SER A 159 -13.94 -4.39 3.41
N MET A 160 -12.88 -4.26 4.21
CA MET A 160 -12.80 -3.26 5.26
C MET A 160 -12.80 -1.84 4.68
N LEU A 161 -12.03 -1.59 3.60
CA LEU A 161 -12.02 -0.29 2.92
C LEU A 161 -13.41 0.13 2.41
N LEU A 162 -14.18 -0.80 1.87
CA LEU A 162 -15.56 -0.54 1.42
C LEU A 162 -16.50 -0.26 2.60
N GLN A 163 -16.35 -0.98 3.71
CA GLN A 163 -17.11 -0.73 4.94
C GLN A 163 -16.81 0.65 5.52
N MET A 164 -15.57 1.14 5.42
CA MET A 164 -15.23 2.49 5.85
C MET A 164 -15.97 3.55 5.04
N HIS A 165 -16.02 3.35 3.73
CA HIS A 165 -16.74 4.24 2.85
C HIS A 165 -18.23 4.31 3.21
N SER A 166 -18.84 3.16 3.55
CA SER A 166 -20.26 3.11 3.93
C SER A 166 -20.57 3.82 5.26
N ILE A 167 -19.61 3.90 6.19
CA ILE A 167 -19.75 4.69 7.42
C ILE A 167 -19.37 6.18 7.25
N GLY A 168 -19.01 6.60 6.03
CA GLY A 168 -18.66 7.98 5.70
C GLY A 168 -17.18 8.32 5.87
N TYR A 169 -16.34 7.36 6.22
CA TYR A 169 -14.89 7.55 6.26
C TYR A 169 -14.32 7.31 4.86
N LYS A 170 -13.68 8.33 4.29
CA LYS A 170 -12.97 8.22 3.02
C LYS A 170 -11.49 8.05 3.33
N PRO A 171 -10.91 6.86 3.08
CA PRO A 171 -9.45 6.73 3.06
C PRO A 171 -8.87 7.75 2.08
N ASP A 172 -7.63 8.15 2.27
CA ASP A 172 -6.90 8.90 1.25
C ASP A 172 -5.99 7.96 0.45
N GLY A 173 -5.39 8.49 -0.62
CA GLY A 173 -4.42 7.72 -1.43
C GLY A 173 -3.24 7.21 -0.61
N GLY A 174 -2.79 7.98 0.40
CA GLY A 174 -1.68 7.61 1.27
C GLY A 174 -1.97 6.34 2.09
N VAL A 175 -3.17 6.25 2.68
CA VAL A 175 -3.61 5.06 3.43
C VAL A 175 -3.71 3.85 2.52
N CYS A 176 -4.33 3.99 1.34
CA CYS A 176 -4.42 2.90 0.38
C CYS A 176 -3.03 2.43 -0.09
N ASN A 177 -2.13 3.36 -0.41
CA ASN A 177 -0.75 3.05 -0.81
C ASN A 177 0.03 2.37 0.31
N TYR A 178 -0.16 2.80 1.57
CA TYR A 178 0.44 2.13 2.72
C TYR A 178 -0.06 0.69 2.86
N LEU A 179 -1.36 0.45 2.74
CA LEU A 179 -1.93 -0.91 2.79
C LEU A 179 -1.39 -1.78 1.66
N ILE A 180 -1.40 -1.29 0.42
CA ILE A 180 -0.84 -2.00 -0.74
C ILE A 180 0.63 -2.34 -0.48
N SER A 181 1.45 -1.35 -0.12
CA SER A 181 2.89 -1.58 0.11
C SER A 181 3.15 -2.58 1.25
N SER A 182 2.31 -2.56 2.29
CA SER A 182 2.44 -3.48 3.43
C SER A 182 2.02 -4.89 3.07
N LEU A 183 0.94 -5.06 2.29
CA LEU A 183 0.53 -6.35 1.72
C LEU A 183 1.59 -6.90 0.78
N CYS A 184 2.22 -6.02 -0.02
CA CYS A 184 3.29 -6.43 -0.92
C CYS A 184 4.53 -6.93 -0.16
N LYS A 185 4.90 -6.30 0.98
CA LYS A 185 6.04 -6.72 1.82
C LYS A 185 5.87 -8.09 2.47
N VAL A 186 4.65 -8.60 2.54
CA VAL A 186 4.33 -9.92 3.09
C VAL A 186 3.88 -10.90 2.00
N ASP A 187 4.22 -10.62 0.74
CA ASP A 187 3.94 -11.42 -0.46
C ASP A 187 2.46 -11.78 -0.67
N GLN A 188 1.54 -10.94 -0.22
CA GLN A 188 0.09 -11.14 -0.36
C GLN A 188 -0.44 -10.30 -1.53
N TYR A 189 -0.03 -10.68 -2.74
CA TYR A 189 -0.33 -9.89 -3.94
C TYR A 189 -1.82 -9.94 -4.33
N GLU A 190 -2.52 -11.05 -4.13
CA GLU A 190 -3.95 -11.17 -4.47
C GLU A 190 -4.77 -10.14 -3.69
N GLU A 191 -4.49 -10.00 -2.40
CA GLU A 191 -5.14 -9.02 -1.53
C GLU A 191 -4.72 -7.59 -1.91
N ALA A 192 -3.45 -7.37 -2.26
CA ALA A 192 -2.97 -6.07 -2.74
C ALA A 192 -3.69 -5.63 -4.04
N VAL A 193 -3.89 -6.55 -4.98
CA VAL A 193 -4.67 -6.31 -6.21
C VAL A 193 -6.13 -5.99 -5.88
N GLN A 194 -6.71 -6.70 -4.90
CA GLN A 194 -8.09 -6.44 -4.48
C GLN A 194 -8.23 -5.04 -3.86
N VAL A 195 -7.27 -4.63 -3.03
CA VAL A 195 -7.22 -3.27 -2.46
C VAL A 195 -7.13 -2.24 -3.58
N LEU A 196 -6.19 -2.40 -4.51
CA LEU A 196 -6.01 -1.51 -5.67
C LEU A 196 -7.31 -1.32 -6.46
N ARG A 197 -8.01 -2.41 -6.78
CA ARG A 197 -9.28 -2.38 -7.53
C ARG A 197 -10.45 -1.83 -6.71
N SER A 198 -10.40 -1.93 -5.39
CA SER A 198 -11.46 -1.43 -4.48
C SER A 198 -11.30 0.05 -4.13
N MET A 199 -10.16 0.67 -4.43
CA MET A 199 -9.92 2.10 -4.15
C MET A 199 -11.04 2.99 -4.69
N GLY A 200 -11.49 2.77 -5.93
CA GLY A 200 -12.56 3.57 -6.54
C GLY A 200 -13.87 3.51 -5.76
N GLY A 201 -14.26 2.32 -5.28
CA GLY A 201 -15.42 2.13 -4.41
C GLY A 201 -15.24 2.69 -3.00
N ALA A 202 -14.00 2.83 -2.53
CA ALA A 202 -13.66 3.48 -1.28
C ALA A 202 -13.60 5.02 -1.39
N GLY A 203 -13.74 5.57 -2.60
CA GLY A 203 -13.65 7.01 -2.87
C GLY A 203 -12.23 7.52 -3.12
N CYS A 204 -11.27 6.63 -3.40
CA CYS A 204 -9.89 6.93 -3.74
C CYS A 204 -9.59 6.58 -5.20
N VAL A 205 -8.75 7.37 -5.87
CA VAL A 205 -8.27 7.02 -7.22
C VAL A 205 -6.88 6.39 -7.10
N PRO A 206 -6.66 5.18 -7.67
CA PRO A 206 -5.32 4.60 -7.81
C PRO A 206 -4.35 5.53 -8.54
N ASP A 207 -3.11 5.57 -8.07
CA ASP A 207 -2.03 6.36 -8.66
C ASP A 207 -0.86 5.48 -9.12
N LEU A 208 0.21 6.13 -9.61
CA LEU A 208 1.42 5.45 -10.07
C LEU A 208 2.11 4.64 -8.96
N ASP A 209 2.03 5.08 -7.71
CA ASP A 209 2.65 4.39 -6.57
C ASP A 209 1.81 3.17 -6.15
N SER A 210 0.47 3.28 -6.22
CA SER A 210 -0.45 2.15 -6.02
C SER A 210 -0.16 1.03 -7.03
N PHE A 211 -0.15 1.35 -8.32
CA PHE A 211 0.12 0.37 -9.39
C PHE A 211 1.56 -0.13 -9.35
N GLY A 212 2.54 0.77 -9.21
CA GLY A 212 3.96 0.43 -9.20
C GLY A 212 4.32 -0.56 -8.09
N SER A 213 3.71 -0.43 -6.90
CA SER A 213 3.92 -1.36 -5.79
C SER A 213 3.46 -2.77 -6.11
N VAL A 214 2.23 -2.91 -6.64
CA VAL A 214 1.66 -4.22 -6.98
C VAL A 214 2.39 -4.86 -8.17
N ILE A 215 2.63 -4.08 -9.23
CA ILE A 215 3.33 -4.55 -10.43
C ILE A 215 4.77 -4.96 -10.06
N GLY A 216 5.46 -4.20 -9.23
CA GLY A 216 6.80 -4.52 -8.74
C GLY A 216 6.86 -5.87 -8.02
N LEU A 217 5.89 -6.16 -7.14
CA LEU A 217 5.79 -7.48 -6.51
C LEU A 217 5.49 -8.59 -7.53
N LEU A 218 4.57 -8.37 -8.46
CA LEU A 218 4.25 -9.35 -9.49
C LEU A 218 5.46 -9.65 -10.40
N CYS A 219 6.31 -8.65 -10.68
CA CYS A 219 7.57 -8.84 -11.37
C CYS A 219 8.50 -9.79 -10.61
N HIS A 220 8.61 -9.62 -9.29
CA HIS A 220 9.39 -10.50 -8.41
C HIS A 220 8.81 -11.93 -8.38
N LEU A 221 7.48 -12.06 -8.31
CA LEU A 221 6.76 -13.35 -8.33
C LEU A 221 6.63 -13.97 -9.73
N ARG A 222 7.17 -13.32 -10.78
CA ARG A 222 7.17 -13.79 -12.17
C ARG A 222 5.76 -14.05 -12.74
N LYS A 223 4.76 -13.29 -12.29
CA LYS A 223 3.35 -13.44 -12.71
C LYS A 223 3.04 -12.57 -13.94
N THR A 224 3.62 -12.91 -15.10
CA THR A 224 3.57 -12.07 -16.31
C THR A 224 2.18 -11.75 -16.82
N LYS A 225 1.22 -12.68 -16.71
CA LYS A 225 -0.18 -12.44 -17.09
C LYS A 225 -0.80 -11.31 -16.26
N ASN A 226 -0.63 -11.35 -14.93
CA ASN A 226 -1.16 -10.33 -14.02
C ASN A 226 -0.46 -8.98 -14.22
N ILE A 227 0.85 -8.98 -14.51
CA ILE A 227 1.61 -7.77 -14.86
C ILE A 227 1.00 -7.10 -16.09
N GLU A 228 0.75 -7.87 -17.14
CA GLU A 228 0.19 -7.37 -18.39
C GLU A 228 -1.20 -6.78 -18.19
N GLU A 229 -2.07 -7.48 -17.47
CA GLU A 229 -3.42 -7.01 -17.13
C GLU A 229 -3.38 -5.67 -16.37
N LEU A 230 -2.51 -5.54 -15.36
CA LEU A 230 -2.42 -4.32 -14.55
C LEU A 230 -1.75 -3.15 -15.29
N MET A 231 -0.76 -3.41 -16.14
CA MET A 231 -0.17 -2.37 -17.00
C MET A 231 -1.23 -1.82 -17.97
N LYS A 232 -2.02 -2.71 -18.60
CA LYS A 232 -3.13 -2.32 -19.48
C LYS A 232 -4.21 -1.56 -18.70
N GLU A 233 -4.58 -2.02 -17.50
CA GLU A 233 -5.53 -1.31 -16.65
C GLU A 233 -5.02 0.10 -16.29
N MET A 234 -3.76 0.22 -15.86
CA MET A 234 -3.14 1.49 -15.48
C MET A 234 -3.18 2.52 -16.62
N VAL A 235 -2.81 2.11 -17.83
CA VAL A 235 -2.72 3.01 -18.99
C VAL A 235 -4.09 3.27 -19.63
N SER A 236 -4.86 2.22 -19.90
CA SER A 236 -6.10 2.35 -20.67
C SER A 236 -7.27 2.86 -19.84
N LYS A 237 -7.37 2.47 -18.57
CA LYS A 237 -8.49 2.84 -17.71
C LYS A 237 -8.19 4.09 -16.89
N PHE A 238 -6.98 4.18 -16.33
CA PHE A 238 -6.60 5.28 -15.44
C PHE A 238 -5.79 6.38 -16.13
N ARG A 239 -5.41 6.21 -17.40
CA ARG A 239 -4.63 7.20 -18.18
C ARG A 239 -3.32 7.60 -17.51
N LEU A 240 -2.74 6.68 -16.74
CA LEU A 240 -1.49 6.90 -16.02
C LEU A 240 -0.30 6.47 -16.90
N SER A 241 0.68 7.35 -17.07
CA SER A 241 1.91 7.04 -17.79
C SER A 241 2.90 6.32 -16.88
N PRO A 242 3.29 5.06 -17.17
CA PRO A 242 4.27 4.33 -16.37
C PRO A 242 5.60 5.08 -16.31
N ARG A 243 6.24 5.03 -15.14
CA ARG A 243 7.62 5.50 -14.99
C ARG A 243 8.54 4.62 -15.84
N LYS A 244 9.61 5.19 -16.38
CA LYS A 244 10.58 4.46 -17.23
C LYS A 244 11.17 3.26 -16.51
N GLU A 245 11.47 3.41 -15.22
CA GLU A 245 12.00 2.34 -14.36
C GLU A 245 11.03 1.16 -14.23
N LEU A 246 9.73 1.44 -14.17
CA LEU A 246 8.69 0.41 -14.06
C LEU A 246 8.60 -0.41 -15.36
N VAL A 247 8.59 0.25 -16.53
CA VAL A 247 8.57 -0.41 -17.84
C VAL A 247 9.78 -1.34 -17.99
N VAL A 248 10.98 -0.86 -17.69
CA VAL A 248 12.20 -1.66 -17.72
C VAL A 248 12.11 -2.85 -16.77
N THR A 249 11.59 -2.67 -15.55
CA THR A 249 11.43 -3.76 -14.57
C THR A 249 10.46 -4.84 -15.05
N VAL A 250 9.34 -4.45 -15.65
CA VAL A 250 8.37 -5.35 -16.26
C VAL A 250 9.01 -6.19 -17.37
N LEU A 251 9.74 -5.54 -18.28
CA LEU A 251 10.42 -6.23 -19.37
C LEU A 251 11.54 -7.15 -18.88
N LYS A 252 12.26 -6.79 -17.80
CA LYS A 252 13.28 -7.65 -17.17
C LYS A 252 12.62 -8.92 -16.61
N SER A 253 11.44 -8.79 -15.99
CA SER A 253 10.65 -9.94 -15.51
C SER A 253 10.17 -10.84 -16.66
N MET A 254 9.68 -10.26 -17.75
CA MET A 254 9.25 -11.01 -18.94
C MET A 254 10.42 -11.77 -19.59
N ARG A 255 11.60 -11.16 -19.70
CA ARG A 255 12.82 -11.82 -20.17
C ARG A 255 13.21 -13.00 -19.29
N ALA A 256 13.17 -12.81 -17.97
CA ALA A 256 13.49 -13.87 -17.03
C ALA A 256 12.54 -15.08 -17.17
N ASN A 257 11.32 -14.87 -17.67
CA ASN A 257 10.34 -15.90 -17.97
C ASN A 257 10.38 -16.41 -19.43
N LYS A 258 11.26 -15.86 -20.27
CA LYS A 258 11.34 -16.12 -21.73
C LYS A 258 10.03 -15.82 -22.48
N ASP A 259 9.20 -14.92 -21.94
CA ASP A 259 7.92 -14.49 -22.50
C ASP A 259 8.14 -13.42 -23.61
N ALA A 260 8.90 -13.76 -24.65
CA ALA A 260 9.30 -12.81 -25.71
C ALA A 260 8.11 -12.15 -26.43
N HIS A 261 7.06 -12.93 -26.74
CA HIS A 261 5.84 -12.39 -27.37
C HIS A 261 5.16 -11.33 -26.49
N LYS A 262 5.00 -11.59 -25.19
CA LYS A 262 4.40 -10.63 -24.26
C LYS A 262 5.25 -9.36 -24.10
N ALA A 263 6.58 -9.49 -24.13
CA ALA A 263 7.47 -8.34 -24.09
C ALA A 263 7.30 -7.44 -25.32
N VAL A 264 7.14 -8.04 -26.51
CA VAL A 264 6.87 -7.31 -27.76
C VAL A 264 5.48 -6.68 -27.75
N GLU A 265 4.46 -7.42 -27.33
CA GLU A 265 3.09 -6.89 -27.21
C GLU A 265 3.02 -5.72 -26.22
N MET A 266 3.78 -5.79 -25.11
CA MET A 266 3.85 -4.70 -24.13
C MET A 266 4.40 -3.41 -24.73
N ILE A 267 5.53 -3.46 -25.45
CA ILE A 267 6.10 -2.24 -26.05
C ILE A 267 5.17 -1.66 -27.13
N ILE A 268 4.54 -2.53 -27.94
CA ILE A 268 3.59 -2.10 -28.98
C ILE A 268 2.39 -1.41 -28.33
N PHE A 269 1.80 -2.04 -27.32
CA PHE A 269 0.66 -1.49 -26.57
C PHE A 269 1.00 -0.11 -25.97
N LEU A 270 2.16 0.03 -25.33
CA LEU A 270 2.54 1.30 -24.72
C LEU A 270 2.74 2.40 -25.78
N GLU A 271 3.31 2.09 -26.94
CA GLU A 271 3.43 3.05 -28.04
C GLU A 271 2.07 3.42 -28.65
N GLU A 272 1.14 2.49 -28.78
CA GLU A 272 -0.23 2.77 -29.24
C GLU A 272 -0.98 3.72 -28.30
N MET A 273 -0.59 3.75 -27.03
CA MET A 273 -1.10 4.68 -26.01
C MET A 273 -0.25 5.96 -25.90
N ASP A 274 0.58 6.25 -26.91
CA ASP A 274 1.47 7.41 -26.99
C ASP A 274 2.50 7.54 -25.84
N ILE A 275 2.84 6.43 -25.18
CA ILE A 275 3.85 6.42 -24.12
C ILE A 275 5.24 6.29 -24.75
N GLN A 276 6.15 7.19 -24.37
CA GLN A 276 7.53 7.16 -24.85
C GLN A 276 8.31 5.99 -24.26
N ILE A 277 8.72 5.07 -25.12
CA ILE A 277 9.60 3.94 -24.80
C ILE A 277 11.06 4.34 -24.98
N GLY A 278 11.88 4.04 -23.98
CA GLY A 278 13.31 4.32 -24.00
C GLY A 278 14.12 3.25 -24.75
N PHE A 279 15.33 3.63 -25.16
CA PHE A 279 16.31 2.73 -25.78
C PHE A 279 16.50 1.42 -25.00
N GLU A 280 16.69 1.48 -23.67
CA GLU A 280 16.91 0.31 -22.81
C GLU A 280 15.79 -0.72 -22.93
N SER A 281 14.53 -0.27 -23.06
CA SER A 281 13.38 -1.15 -23.18
C SER A 281 13.38 -1.92 -24.50
N TYR A 282 13.67 -1.27 -25.63
CA TYR A 282 13.77 -1.96 -26.92
C TYR A 282 14.92 -2.96 -26.92
N GLU A 283 16.11 -2.53 -26.47
CA GLU A 283 17.29 -3.39 -26.43
C GLU A 283 17.00 -4.68 -25.65
N LEU A 284 16.34 -4.54 -24.49
CA LEU A 284 15.95 -5.67 -23.66
C LEU A 284 14.95 -6.61 -24.35
N VAL A 285 13.98 -6.09 -25.09
CA VAL A 285 13.01 -6.92 -25.84
C VAL A 285 13.69 -7.65 -27.00
N VAL A 286 14.62 -7.00 -27.71
CA VAL A 286 15.40 -7.65 -28.78
C VAL A 286 16.24 -8.79 -28.21
N GLU A 287 16.97 -8.55 -27.12
CA GLU A 287 17.74 -9.58 -26.43
C GLU A 287 16.85 -10.75 -25.98
N THR A 288 15.64 -10.47 -25.47
CA THR A 288 14.68 -11.51 -25.08
C THR A 288 14.26 -12.37 -26.28
N CYS A 289 14.01 -11.75 -27.43
CA CYS A 289 13.65 -12.47 -28.66
C CYS A 289 14.81 -13.34 -29.16
N LEU A 290 16.04 -12.83 -29.09
CA LEU A 290 17.25 -13.58 -29.45
C LEU A 290 17.47 -14.79 -28.54
N GLU A 291 17.30 -14.62 -27.22
CA GLU A 291 17.42 -15.72 -26.23
C GLU A 291 16.35 -16.80 -26.40
N SER A 292 15.18 -16.43 -26.94
CA SER A 292 14.11 -17.36 -27.29
C SER A 292 14.19 -17.89 -28.73
N ASN A 293 15.27 -17.61 -29.48
CA ASN A 293 15.45 -17.98 -30.88
C ASN A 293 14.34 -17.49 -31.83
N LEU A 294 13.64 -16.42 -31.47
CA LEU A 294 12.59 -15.79 -32.28
C LEU A 294 13.21 -14.70 -33.17
N PHE A 295 14.08 -15.10 -34.10
CA PHE A 295 14.91 -14.17 -34.89
C PHE A 295 14.09 -13.23 -35.78
N VAL A 296 13.00 -13.71 -36.38
CA VAL A 296 12.08 -12.87 -37.16
C VAL A 296 11.44 -11.79 -36.29
N LEU A 297 11.04 -12.14 -35.07
CA LEU A 297 10.47 -11.20 -34.12
C LEU A 297 11.53 -10.19 -33.66
N ALA A 298 12.75 -10.64 -33.36
CA ALA A 298 13.88 -9.77 -33.02
C ALA A 298 14.15 -8.75 -34.13
N GLY A 299 14.18 -9.18 -35.39
CA GLY A 299 14.34 -8.30 -36.54
C GLY A 299 13.23 -7.25 -36.67
N LYS A 300 11.97 -7.63 -36.42
CA LYS A 300 10.83 -6.69 -36.42
C LYS A 300 10.96 -5.64 -35.33
N VAL A 301 11.37 -6.03 -34.12
CA VAL A 301 11.62 -5.09 -33.01
C VAL A 301 12.78 -4.16 -33.34
N VAL A 302 13.87 -4.67 -33.92
CA VAL A 302 15.01 -3.86 -34.38
C VAL A 302 14.57 -2.83 -35.42
N MET A 303 13.78 -3.22 -36.43
CA MET A 303 13.26 -2.28 -37.42
C MET A 303 12.42 -1.19 -36.75
N ARG A 304 11.56 -1.57 -35.80
CA ARG A 304 10.71 -0.65 -35.05
C ARG A 304 11.51 0.35 -34.22
N MET A 305 12.50 -0.13 -33.47
CA MET A 305 13.45 0.67 -32.69
C MET A 305 14.19 1.67 -33.59
N THR A 306 14.64 1.20 -34.76
CA THR A 306 15.34 2.03 -35.77
C THR A 306 14.46 3.13 -36.33
N ASN A 307 13.18 2.85 -36.59
CA ASN A 307 12.22 3.86 -37.03
C ASN A 307 11.92 4.93 -35.97
N LYS A 308 12.17 4.64 -34.68
CA LYS A 308 12.11 5.61 -33.59
C LYS A 308 13.42 6.40 -33.39
N GLY A 309 14.43 6.15 -34.23
CA GLY A 309 15.74 6.80 -34.15
C GLY A 309 16.72 6.13 -33.19
N PHE A 310 16.42 4.92 -32.70
CA PHE A 310 17.30 4.17 -31.82
C PHE A 310 18.08 3.11 -32.61
N ILE A 311 19.38 3.01 -32.39
CA ILE A 311 20.26 2.05 -33.08
C ILE A 311 20.70 0.99 -32.07
N PRO A 312 20.35 -0.30 -32.26
CA PRO A 312 20.76 -1.37 -31.33
C PRO A 312 22.28 -1.53 -31.25
N TYR A 313 22.77 -2.11 -30.15
CA TYR A 313 24.20 -2.38 -30.02
C TYR A 313 24.70 -3.30 -31.14
N ILE A 314 25.95 -3.09 -31.58
CA ILE A 314 26.58 -3.83 -32.70
C ILE A 314 26.45 -5.35 -32.51
N LYS A 315 26.67 -5.84 -31.27
CA LYS A 315 26.56 -7.27 -30.93
C LYS A 315 25.15 -7.81 -31.14
N VAL A 316 24.13 -7.02 -30.80
CA VAL A 316 22.72 -7.42 -30.98
C VAL A 316 22.35 -7.41 -32.46
N ARG A 317 22.79 -6.41 -33.22
CA ARG A 317 22.60 -6.36 -34.69
C ARG A 317 23.18 -7.59 -35.37
N GLN A 318 24.43 -7.94 -35.05
CA GLN A 318 25.10 -9.12 -35.60
C GLN A 318 24.31 -10.41 -35.31
N LYS A 319 23.90 -10.62 -34.06
CA LYS A 319 23.10 -11.80 -33.68
C LYS A 319 21.77 -11.89 -34.41
N VAL A 320 21.10 -10.76 -34.64
CA VAL A 320 19.85 -10.73 -35.42
C VAL A 320 20.12 -11.14 -36.87
N PHE A 321 21.18 -10.64 -37.50
CA PHE A 321 21.53 -11.02 -38.87
C PHE A 321 21.88 -12.51 -38.99
N ASP A 322 22.76 -13.00 -38.12
CA ASP A 322 23.16 -14.41 -38.10
C ASP A 322 21.94 -15.31 -37.88
N GLY A 323 21.05 -14.91 -36.97
CA GLY A 323 19.81 -15.62 -36.67
C GLY A 323 18.79 -15.63 -37.81
N LEU A 324 18.59 -14.50 -38.50
CA LEU A 324 17.71 -14.42 -39.68
C LEU A 324 18.26 -15.28 -40.83
N ALA A 325 19.56 -15.23 -41.07
CA ALA A 325 20.21 -16.06 -42.08
C ALA A 325 20.06 -17.56 -41.77
N ALA A 326 20.21 -17.94 -40.49
CA ALA A 326 20.02 -19.33 -40.04
C ALA A 326 18.59 -19.86 -40.25
N VAL A 327 17.58 -18.99 -40.20
CA VAL A 327 16.17 -19.35 -40.46
C VAL A 327 15.78 -19.20 -41.94
N GLY A 328 16.70 -18.73 -42.80
CA GLY A 328 16.47 -18.54 -44.23
C GLY A 328 15.76 -17.23 -44.61
N GLU A 329 15.60 -16.30 -43.65
CA GLU A 329 14.94 -15.00 -43.81
C GLU A 329 15.93 -13.93 -44.34
N LEU A 330 16.61 -14.27 -45.45
CA LEU A 330 17.69 -13.47 -46.03
C LEU A 330 17.21 -12.14 -46.59
N GLU A 331 16.01 -12.10 -47.17
CA GLU A 331 15.40 -10.87 -47.69
C GLU A 331 15.19 -9.85 -46.57
N PHE A 332 14.67 -10.30 -45.43
CA PHE A 332 14.45 -9.43 -44.29
C PHE A 332 15.78 -8.94 -43.67
N ALA A 333 16.78 -9.81 -43.61
CA ALA A 333 18.13 -9.44 -43.19
C ALA A 333 18.73 -8.35 -44.12
N TYR A 334 18.53 -8.47 -45.43
CA TYR A 334 18.99 -7.47 -46.40
C TYR A 334 18.31 -6.10 -46.19
N ILE A 335 16.99 -6.09 -46.01
CA ILE A 335 16.22 -4.86 -45.74
C ILE A 335 16.73 -4.17 -44.47
N LEU A 336 16.95 -4.93 -43.38
CA LEU A 336 17.51 -4.40 -42.13
C LEU A 336 18.92 -3.81 -42.33
N LYS A 337 19.78 -4.50 -43.09
CA LYS A 337 21.14 -4.03 -43.37
C LYS A 337 21.12 -2.72 -44.14
N LYS A 338 20.29 -2.62 -45.18
CA LYS A 338 20.11 -1.39 -45.95
C LYS A 338 19.65 -0.24 -45.04
N LYS A 339 18.71 -0.50 -44.12
CA LYS A 339 18.22 0.50 -43.18
C LYS A 339 19.32 1.06 -42.27
N PHE A 340 20.25 0.24 -41.80
CA PHE A 340 21.38 0.73 -41.00
C PHE A 340 22.39 1.52 -41.83
N THR A 341 22.64 1.12 -43.08
CA THR A 341 23.53 1.89 -43.97
C THR A 341 22.98 3.29 -44.26
N GLU A 342 21.66 3.45 -44.38
CA GLU A 342 21.01 4.77 -44.52
C GLU A 342 21.21 5.67 -43.29
N LEU A 343 21.47 5.08 -42.12
CA LEU A 343 21.70 5.78 -40.86
C LEU A 343 23.19 5.99 -40.55
N ASN A 344 24.09 5.70 -41.50
CA ASN A 344 25.55 5.76 -41.34
C ASN A 344 26.08 4.96 -40.12
N SER A 345 25.46 3.81 -39.79
CA SER A 345 25.72 3.07 -38.55
C SER A 345 26.00 1.59 -38.70
#